data_AF-A0A3N6PUB4-F1
#
_entry.id   AF-A0A3N6PUB4-F1
#
_cell.length_a   1.000
_cell.length_b   1.000
_cell.length_c   1.000
_cell.angle_alpha   90.00
_cell.angle_beta   90.00
_cell.angle_gamma   90.00
#
_symmetry.space_group_name_H-M   'P 1'
#
loop_
_entity.id
_entity.type
_entity.pdbx_description
1 polymer ?
#
loop_
_entity_poly.entity_id
_entity_poly.type
_entity_poly.pdbx_seq_one_letter_code
_entity_poly.pdbx_strand_id
1 'polypeptide(L)' 'MSSTTDPAASADDLADPVCDRCGDPVPGERVIRLSSEPCSALEGRYAAVTKVCCPDCVAAVGMLALEARAHGESE' A
#
# COMPACT_ATOMS: atom_id res chain seq x y z
N MET A 1 25.93 39.45 -2.25
CA MET A 1 24.59 38.95 -2.59
C MET A 1 24.78 37.53 -3.06
N SER A 2 24.55 36.57 -2.16
CA SER A 2 24.80 35.16 -2.41
C SER A 2 23.50 34.49 -2.78
N SER A 3 23.48 33.92 -3.97
CA SER A 3 22.41 33.08 -4.52
C SER A 3 22.31 31.80 -3.70
N THR A 4 21.09 31.42 -3.30
CA THR A 4 20.80 30.04 -2.95
C THR A 4 19.58 29.62 -3.76
N THR A 5 19.88 28.84 -4.79
CA THR A 5 18.95 28.08 -5.62
C THR A 5 18.07 27.20 -4.74
N ASP A 6 16.74 27.30 -4.91
CA ASP A 6 15.81 26.27 -4.44
C ASP A 6 16.10 24.99 -5.23
N PRO A 7 16.50 23.88 -4.59
CA PRO A 7 16.38 22.60 -5.25
C PRO A 7 14.88 22.27 -5.23
N ALA A 8 14.21 22.50 -6.36
CA ALA A 8 12.98 21.80 -6.69
C ALA A 8 13.23 20.33 -6.40
N ALA A 9 12.55 19.80 -5.38
CA ALA A 9 12.70 18.44 -4.91
C ALA A 9 12.61 17.53 -6.14
N SER A 10 13.77 16.98 -6.51
CA SER A 10 13.92 16.01 -7.56
C SER A 10 12.81 14.98 -7.36
N ALA A 11 12.07 14.69 -8.43
CA ALA A 11 11.23 13.51 -8.50
C ALA A 11 12.16 12.34 -8.22
N ASP A 12 12.24 12.00 -6.94
CA ASP A 12 13.07 10.95 -6.43
C ASP A 12 12.61 9.72 -7.20
N ASP A 13 13.58 9.04 -7.80
CA ASP A 13 13.44 7.77 -8.51
C ASP A 13 13.09 6.74 -7.42
N LEU A 14 11.93 6.97 -6.79
CA LEU A 14 11.49 6.38 -5.54
C LEU A 14 11.21 4.94 -5.89
N ALA A 15 12.16 4.09 -5.50
CA ALA A 15 11.99 2.66 -5.57
C ALA A 15 10.56 2.29 -5.17
N ASP A 16 9.92 1.46 -5.99
CA ASP A 16 8.54 1.07 -5.78
C ASP A 16 8.33 0.65 -4.32
N PRO A 17 7.31 1.20 -3.64
CA PRO A 17 7.06 0.87 -2.24
C PRO A 17 6.82 -0.63 -2.08
N VAL A 18 7.42 -1.21 -1.05
CA VAL A 18 7.37 -2.66 -0.81
C VAL A 18 6.14 -3.02 0.01
N CYS A 19 5.44 -4.09 -0.37
CA CYS A 19 4.32 -4.62 0.39
C CYS A 19 4.81 -5.18 1.74
N ASP A 20 4.25 -4.68 2.84
CA ASP A 20 4.56 -5.13 4.21
C ASP A 20 4.21 -6.60 4.47
N ARG A 21 3.37 -7.24 3.63
CA ARG A 21 2.89 -8.62 3.81
C ARG A 21 3.69 -9.64 3.02
N CYS A 22 3.89 -9.42 1.72
CA CYS A 22 4.62 -10.38 0.87
C CYS A 22 6.09 -9.98 0.60
N GLY A 23 6.46 -8.73 0.84
CA GLY A 23 7.82 -8.23 0.55
C GLY A 23 8.06 -7.88 -0.92
N ASP A 24 7.04 -7.96 -1.78
CA ASP A 24 7.17 -7.62 -3.19
C ASP A 24 7.01 -6.11 -3.42
N PRO A 25 7.75 -5.52 -4.39
CA PRO A 25 7.52 -4.16 -4.84
C PRO A 25 6.09 -3.97 -5.37
N VAL A 26 5.49 -2.82 -5.06
CA VAL A 26 4.15 -2.45 -5.50
C VAL A 26 4.26 -1.17 -6.31
N PRO A 27 3.80 -1.15 -7.57
CA PRO A 27 3.75 0.08 -8.35
C PRO A 27 2.97 1.15 -7.58
N GLY A 28 3.50 2.37 -7.54
CA GLY A 28 2.94 3.45 -6.71
C GLY A 28 1.44 3.68 -6.91
N GLU A 29 0.93 3.51 -8.13
CA GLU A 29 -0.48 3.65 -8.48
C GLU A 29 -1.38 2.49 -8.01
N ARG A 30 -0.79 1.36 -7.58
CA ARG A 30 -1.49 0.17 -7.08
C ARG A 30 -1.36 -0.01 -5.57
N VAL A 31 -0.70 0.92 -4.88
CA VAL A 31 -0.51 0.89 -3.43
C VAL A 31 -1.82 1.09 -2.70
N ILE A 32 -2.09 0.20 -1.73
CA ILE A 32 -3.17 0.38 -0.76
C ILE A 32 -2.56 0.57 0.62
N ARG A 33 -2.97 1.64 1.32
CA ARG A 33 -2.60 1.88 2.71
C ARG A 33 -3.73 1.38 3.62
N LEU A 34 -3.44 0.40 4.46
CA LEU A 34 -4.37 -0.11 5.47
C LEU A 34 -3.96 0.41 6.85
N SER A 35 -4.85 1.17 7.48
CA SER A 35 -4.72 1.58 8.88
C SER A 35 -5.71 0.82 9.75
N SER A 36 -5.28 0.41 10.94
CA SER A 36 -6.14 -0.25 11.92
C SER A 36 -5.85 0.31 13.30
N GLU A 37 -6.91 0.66 14.02
CA GLU A 37 -6.85 1.14 15.40
C GLU A 37 -7.67 0.20 16.29
N PRO A 38 -7.12 -0.27 17.42
CA PRO A 38 -7.87 -1.10 18.35
C PRO A 38 -8.94 -0.28 19.07
N CYS A 39 -10.09 -0.90 19.34
CA CYS A 39 -11.06 -0.31 20.27
C CYS A 39 -10.53 -0.36 21.71
N SER A 40 -11.15 0.42 22.61
CA SER A 40 -10.69 0.55 24.00
C SER A 40 -10.60 -0.80 24.75
N ALA A 41 -11.49 -1.74 24.44
CA ALA A 41 -11.46 -3.09 25.04
C ALA A 41 -10.20 -3.91 24.68
N LEU A 42 -9.47 -3.50 23.64
CA LEU A 42 -8.25 -4.15 23.13
C LEU A 42 -6.98 -3.35 23.44
N GLU A 43 -7.10 -2.25 24.20
CA GLU A 43 -5.95 -1.47 24.66
C GLU A 43 -4.94 -2.34 25.42
N GLY A 44 -3.65 -2.07 25.18
CA GLY A 44 -2.53 -2.83 25.76
C GLY A 44 -2.32 -4.24 25.19
N ARG A 45 -3.26 -4.76 24.38
CA ARG A 45 -3.10 -6.04 23.66
C ARG A 45 -2.66 -5.85 22.21
N TYR A 46 -3.17 -4.81 21.57
CA TYR A 46 -2.87 -4.48 20.18
C TYR A 46 -2.40 -3.03 20.07
N ALA A 47 -1.48 -2.80 19.14
CA ALA A 47 -1.03 -1.46 18.77
C ALA A 47 -1.70 -1.03 17.46
N ALA A 48 -1.96 0.28 17.32
CA ALA A 48 -2.37 0.85 16.04
C ALA A 48 -1.25 0.68 15.00
N VAL A 49 -1.62 0.37 13.76
CA VAL A 49 -0.66 0.18 12.66
C VAL A 49 -1.18 0.83 11.38
N THR A 50 -0.26 1.27 10.54
CA THR A 50 -0.51 1.61 9.13
C THR A 50 0.48 0.84 8.27
N LYS A 51 -0.02 0.15 7.25
CA LYS A 51 0.75 -0.77 6.40
C LYS A 51 0.49 -0.51 4.92
N VAL A 52 1.53 -0.67 4.11
CA VAL A 52 1.46 -0.66 2.65
C VAL A 52 1.24 -2.08 2.16
N CYS A 53 0.18 -2.29 1.40
CA CYS A 53 -0.21 -3.60 0.88
C CYS A 53 -0.45 -3.55 -0.63
N CYS A 54 -0.08 -4.62 -1.33
CA CYS A 54 -0.53 -4.85 -2.70
C CYS A 54 -2.02 -5.29 -2.72
N PRO A 55 -2.75 -5.08 -3.83
CA PRO A 55 -4.17 -5.43 -3.92
C PRO A 55 -4.48 -6.89 -3.59
N ASP A 56 -3.62 -7.81 -4.01
CA ASP A 56 -3.81 -9.25 -3.77
C ASP A 56 -3.69 -9.60 -2.28
N CYS A 57 -2.75 -8.96 -1.57
CA CYS A 57 -2.60 -9.11 -0.12
C CYS A 57 -3.78 -8.50 0.64
N VAL A 58 -4.37 -7.41 0.13
CA VAL A 58 -5.60 -6.83 0.70
C VAL A 58 -6.80 -7.75 0.46
N ALA A 59 -6.89 -8.39 -0.71
CA ALA A 59 -7.92 -9.39 -0.99
C ALA A 59 -7.77 -10.63 -0.10
N ALA A 60 -6.54 -11.08 0.15
CA ALA A 60 -6.25 -12.23 1.03
C ALA A 60 -6.67 -12.01 2.50
N VAL A 61 -6.77 -10.76 2.97
CA VAL A 61 -7.33 -10.44 4.29
C VAL A 61 -8.83 -10.16 4.27
N GLY A 62 -9.48 -10.31 3.11
CA GLY A 62 -10.93 -10.13 2.95
C GLY A 62 -11.38 -8.67 2.84
N MET A 63 -10.46 -7.73 2.65
CA MET A 63 -10.78 -6.30 2.50
C MET A 63 -10.99 -5.87 1.05
N LEU A 64 -10.67 -6.76 0.10
CA LEU A 64 -11.04 -6.63 -1.31
C LEU A 64 -11.55 -7.97 -1.84
N ALA A 65 -12.34 -7.92 -2.90
CA ALA A 65 -12.77 -9.09 -3.65
C ALA A 65 -12.11 -9.07 -5.03
N LEU A 66 -11.75 -10.26 -5.54
CA LEU A 66 -11.40 -10.43 -6.94
C LEU A 66 -12.69 -10.41 -7.75
N GLU A 67 -12.78 -9.51 -8.72
CA GLU A 67 -13.83 -9.61 -9.73
C GLU A 67 -13.50 -10.80 -10.63
N ALA A 68 -14.38 -11.81 -10.65
CA ALA A 68 -14.28 -12.86 -11.64
C ALA A 68 -14.40 -12.20 -13.02
N ARG A 69 -13.30 -12.13 -13.76
CA ARG A 69 -13.38 -11.82 -15.18
C ARG A 69 -14.25 -12.90 -15.78
N ALA A 70 -15.38 -12.53 -16.39
CA ALA A 70 -16.14 -13.46 -17.19
C ALA A 70 -15.13 -14.10 -18.13
N HIS A 71 -14.90 -15.40 -17.98
CA HIS A 71 -14.10 -16.17 -18.90
C HIS A 71 -14.83 -16.05 -20.25
N GLY A 72 -14.43 -15.07 -21.05
CA GLY A 72 -14.65 -15.08 -22.47
C GLY A 72 -13.79 -16.21 -22.99
N GLU A 73 -14.35 -17.42 -22.96
CA GLU A 73 -13.90 -18.55 -23.75
C GLU A 73 -13.77 -18.01 -25.19
N SER A 74 -12.52 -17.81 -25.61
CA SER A 74 -12.22 -17.60 -27.02
C SER A 74 -12.02 -19.00 -27.59
N GLU A 75 -12.99 -19.43 -28.40
CA GLU A 75 -12.93 -20.61 -29.28
C GLU A 75 -11.70 -20.61 -30.18
#